data_AF-A0A7K6UI64-F1
#
_entry.id   AF-A0A7K6UI64-F1
#
_cell.length_a   1.000
_cell.length_b   1.000
_cell.length_c   1.000
_cell.angle_alpha   90.00
_cell.angle_beta   90.00
_cell.angle_gamma   90.00
#
_symmetry.space_group_name_H-M   'P 1'
#
loop_
_entity.id
_entity.type
_entity.pdbx_description
1 polymer ?
#
loop_
_entity_poly.entity_id
_entity_poly.type
_entity_poly.pdbx_seq_one_letter_code
_entity_poly.pdbx_strand_id
1 'polypeptide(L)'
;QLSQQHRRFYQDKSGTLYPVPYFVLPVKEKERYPHPLDLPPLSPKICWHLLRVSPGNLRTYQTFPSGKRVTSRERRARNSFFEYRG
;
A
#
# COMPACT_ATOMS: atom_id res chain seq x y z
N GLN A 1 -6.18 -39.24 0.01
CA GLN A 1 -7.65 -39.23 -0.02
C GLN A 1 -8.33 -39.58 1.31
N LEU A 2 -7.65 -40.23 2.26
CA LEU A 2 -8.18 -40.61 3.60
C LEU A 2 -8.54 -39.45 4.55
N SER A 3 -7.81 -38.32 4.49
CA SER A 3 -8.02 -37.18 5.40
C SER A 3 -9.40 -36.50 5.27
N GLN A 4 -10.05 -36.65 4.13
CA GLN A 4 -11.40 -36.12 3.88
C GLN A 4 -12.51 -37.01 4.48
N GLN A 5 -12.25 -38.30 4.71
CA GLN A 5 -13.26 -39.21 5.27
C GLN A 5 -13.49 -38.94 6.77
N HIS A 6 -12.42 -38.68 7.52
CA HIS A 6 -12.54 -38.33 8.95
C HIS A 6 -13.30 -37.01 9.15
N ARG A 7 -13.18 -36.06 8.22
CA ARG A 7 -13.90 -34.78 8.28
C ARG A 7 -15.42 -34.96 8.27
N ARG A 8 -15.94 -35.97 7.57
CA ARG A 8 -17.37 -36.30 7.57
C ARG A 8 -17.81 -37.00 8.85
N PHE A 9 -16.90 -37.68 9.55
CA PHE A 9 -17.20 -38.38 10.79
C PHE A 9 -17.42 -37.41 11.96
N TYR A 10 -16.66 -36.31 12.01
CA TYR A 10 -16.82 -35.24 13.01
C TYR A 10 -17.82 -34.16 12.60
N GLN A 11 -18.49 -34.30 11.44
CA GLN A 11 -19.62 -33.42 11.12
C GLN A 11 -20.78 -33.77 12.04
N ASP A 12 -21.22 -32.77 12.80
CA ASP A 12 -22.33 -32.90 13.71
C ASP A 12 -23.60 -33.28 12.93
N LYS A 13 -24.18 -34.44 13.27
CA LYS A 13 -25.38 -35.00 12.64
C LYS A 13 -26.67 -34.47 13.27
N SER A 14 -26.55 -33.78 14.41
CA SER A 14 -27.70 -33.36 15.22
C SER A 14 -28.38 -32.09 14.71
N GLY A 15 -27.81 -31.40 13.71
CA GLY A 15 -28.36 -30.17 13.12
C GLY A 15 -28.35 -28.96 14.05
N THR A 16 -28.07 -29.16 15.33
CA THR A 16 -27.88 -28.13 16.35
C THR A 16 -26.45 -27.60 16.27
N LEU A 17 -26.25 -26.61 15.40
CA LEU A 17 -25.09 -25.73 15.49
C LEU A 17 -25.22 -24.95 16.80
N TYR A 18 -24.69 -25.50 17.91
CA TYR A 18 -24.47 -24.71 19.10
C TYR A 18 -23.46 -23.62 18.71
N PRO A 19 -23.87 -22.34 18.63
CA PRO A 19 -22.94 -21.27 18.38
C PRO A 19 -22.12 -21.14 19.66
N VAL A 20 -21.00 -21.85 19.72
CA VAL A 20 -20.09 -21.80 20.85
C VAL A 20 -19.53 -20.37 20.91
N PRO A 21 -19.77 -19.62 21.99
CA PRO A 21 -19.52 -18.17 22.03
C PRO A 21 -18.03 -17.80 22.08
N TYR A 22 -17.10 -18.75 22.05
CA TYR A 22 -15.67 -18.50 22.23
C TYR A 22 -14.95 -17.87 21.02
N PHE A 23 -15.64 -17.65 19.89
CA PHE A 23 -15.08 -16.96 18.73
C PHE A 23 -15.89 -15.73 18.30
N VAL A 24 -16.69 -15.16 19.19
CA VAL A 24 -17.28 -13.85 18.92
C VAL A 24 -16.21 -12.80 19.20
N LEU A 25 -15.57 -12.32 18.13
CA LEU A 25 -14.70 -11.15 18.21
C LEU A 25 -15.52 -10.01 18.82
N PRO A 26 -15.05 -9.37 19.92
CA PRO A 26 -15.77 -8.28 20.54
C PRO A 26 -16.05 -7.21 19.48
N VAL A 27 -17.32 -6.81 19.33
CA VAL A 27 -17.76 -5.79 18.34
C VAL A 27 -16.93 -4.50 18.45
N LYS A 28 -16.37 -4.26 19.64
CA LYS A 28 -15.55 -3.09 20.00
C LYS A 28 -14.08 -3.20 19.61
N GLU A 29 -13.59 -4.31 19.07
CA GLU A 29 -12.18 -4.40 18.66
C GLU A 29 -11.87 -3.46 17.49
N LYS A 30 -12.80 -3.30 16.54
CA LYS A 30 -12.62 -2.35 15.43
C LYS A 30 -12.61 -0.89 15.90
N GLU A 31 -13.38 -0.56 16.93
CA GLU A 31 -13.37 0.77 17.54
C GLU A 31 -12.10 1.03 18.35
N ARG A 32 -11.57 0.01 19.03
CA ARG A 32 -10.38 0.10 19.87
C ARG A 32 -9.08 0.03 19.06
N TYR A 33 -9.10 -0.69 17.94
CA TYR A 33 -7.98 -0.93 17.04
C TYR A 33 -8.47 -0.77 15.59
N PRO A 34 -8.44 0.45 15.03
CA PRO A 34 -8.74 0.63 13.62
C PRO A 34 -7.78 -0.22 12.78
N HIS A 35 -8.27 -0.75 11.66
CA HIS A 35 -7.43 -1.55 10.79
C HIS A 35 -6.25 -0.67 10.31
N PRO A 36 -4.99 -1.14 10.25
CA PRO A 36 -3.86 -0.34 9.77
C PRO A 36 -4.05 0.28 8.37
N LEU A 37 -5.02 -0.22 7.59
CA LEU A 37 -5.40 0.32 6.29
C LEU A 37 -6.55 1.34 6.35
N ASP A 38 -7.22 1.48 7.50
CA ASP A 38 -8.22 2.53 7.78
C ASP A 38 -7.48 3.85 8.06
N LEU A 39 -6.85 4.39 7.01
CA LEU A 39 -6.17 5.68 7.10
C LEU A 39 -7.21 6.79 7.26
N PRO A 40 -6.97 7.77 8.15
CA PRO A 40 -7.83 8.95 8.25
C PRO A 40 -7.83 9.72 6.92
N PRO A 41 -8.90 10.46 6.61
CA PRO A 41 -8.95 11.27 5.40
C PRO A 41 -7.77 12.24 5.37
N LEU A 42 -7.01 12.20 4.27
CA LEU A 42 -5.84 13.04 4.09
C LEU A 42 -6.25 14.49 3.88
N SER A 43 -5.49 15.43 4.46
CA SER A 43 -5.72 16.85 4.20
C SER A 43 -5.49 17.18 2.72
N PRO A 44 -6.18 18.19 2.16
CA PRO A 44 -5.95 18.61 0.77
C PRO A 44 -4.47 18.92 0.47
N LYS A 45 -3.74 19.51 1.44
CA LYS A 45 -2.31 19.79 1.32
C LYS A 45 -1.47 18.52 1.15
N ILE A 46 -1.78 17.47 1.93
CA ILE A 46 -1.07 16.18 1.84
C ILE A 46 -1.40 15.50 0.51
N CYS A 47 -2.67 15.49 0.09
CA CYS A 47 -3.08 14.96 -1.22
C CYS A 47 -2.33 15.64 -2.36
N TRP A 48 -2.25 16.98 -2.35
CA TRP A 48 -1.50 17.75 -3.34
C TRP A 48 -0.01 17.41 -3.36
N HIS A 49 0.60 17.25 -2.19
CA HIS A 49 2.00 16.86 -2.10
C HIS A 49 2.22 15.45 -2.66
N LEU A 50 1.41 14.47 -2.24
CA LEU A 50 1.47 13.08 -2.71
C LEU A 50 1.31 12.97 -4.22
N LEU A 51 0.37 13.72 -4.79
CA LEU A 51 0.18 13.76 -6.25
C LEU A 51 1.45 14.24 -6.94
N ARG A 52 2.09 15.31 -6.46
CA ARG A 52 3.32 15.86 -7.06
C ARG A 52 4.53 14.94 -6.98
N VAL A 53 4.65 14.16 -5.91
CA VAL A 53 5.77 13.21 -5.71
C VAL A 53 5.48 11.83 -6.28
N SER A 54 4.26 11.60 -6.77
CA SER A 54 3.88 10.34 -7.41
C SER A 54 4.84 10.00 -8.56
N PRO A 55 5.27 8.73 -8.68
CA PRO A 55 6.14 8.29 -9.77
C PRO A 55 5.64 8.67 -11.16
N GLY A 56 4.31 8.71 -11.37
CA GLY A 56 3.70 9.11 -12.63
C GLY A 56 3.82 10.61 -12.95
N ASN A 57 4.05 11.45 -11.94
CA ASN A 57 4.20 12.90 -12.08
C ASN A 57 5.68 13.35 -11.98
N LEU A 58 6.63 12.41 -11.92
CA LEU A 58 8.04 12.73 -11.96
C LEU A 58 8.38 13.37 -13.31
N ARG A 59 8.84 14.63 -13.27
CA ARG A 59 9.29 15.32 -14.48
C ARG A 59 10.46 14.55 -15.12
N THR A 60 10.30 14.19 -16.38
CA THR A 60 11.33 13.55 -17.20
C THR A 60 12.37 14.53 -17.73
N TYR A 61 12.24 15.82 -17.39
CA TYR A 61 13.10 16.90 -17.83
C TYR A 61 13.37 17.93 -16.74
N GLN A 62 14.58 18.50 -16.76
CA GLN A 62 14.96 19.68 -15.98
C GLN A 62 14.82 20.91 -16.88
N THR A 63 14.28 22.03 -16.36
CA THR A 63 14.23 23.31 -17.09
C THR A 63 15.27 24.25 -16.49
N PHE A 64 16.16 24.79 -17.32
CA PHE A 64 17.13 25.80 -16.91
C PHE A 64 16.51 27.19 -16.80
N PRO A 65 17.13 28.14 -16.09
CA PRO A 65 16.71 29.55 -16.07
C PRO A 65 16.64 30.17 -17.48
N SER A 66 17.40 29.65 -18.43
CA SER A 66 17.35 30.01 -19.85
C SER A 66 16.11 29.47 -20.59
N GLY A 67 15.21 28.75 -19.92
CA GLY A 67 14.03 28.11 -20.50
C GLY A 67 14.32 26.80 -21.24
N LYS A 68 15.60 26.45 -21.48
CA LYS A 68 15.97 25.18 -22.11
C LYS A 68 15.58 23.99 -21.25
N ARG A 69 14.90 23.02 -21.86
CA ARG A 69 14.53 21.75 -21.23
C ARG A 69 15.55 20.69 -21.59
N VAL A 70 15.98 19.93 -20.60
CA VAL A 70 16.98 18.87 -20.75
C VAL A 70 16.42 17.59 -20.17
N THR A 71 16.54 16.52 -20.94
CA THR A 71 16.01 15.20 -20.56
C THR A 71 16.77 14.59 -19.40
N SER A 72 16.16 13.62 -18.72
CA SER A 72 16.83 12.83 -17.69
C SER A 72 18.13 12.16 -18.16
N ARG A 73 18.23 11.79 -19.45
CA ARG A 73 19.44 11.17 -20.03
C ARG A 73 20.60 12.16 -20.13
N GLU A 74 20.36 13.31 -20.73
CA GLU A 74 21.35 14.38 -20.88
C GLU A 74 21.79 14.91 -19.51
N ARG A 75 20.85 15.05 -18.56
CA ARG A 75 21.16 15.42 -17.18
C ARG A 75 22.13 14.43 -16.54
N ARG A 76 21.89 13.12 -16.69
CA ARG A 76 22.78 12.07 -16.15
C ARG A 76 24.17 12.15 -16.76
N ALA A 77 24.27 12.28 -18.09
CA ALA A 77 25.55 12.39 -18.79
C ALA A 77 26.36 13.63 -18.35
N ARG A 78 25.67 14.76 -18.13
CA ARG A 78 26.29 15.94 -17.54
C ARG A 78 26.76 15.70 -16.11
N ASN A 79 25.92 15.11 -15.26
CA ASN A 79 26.27 14.86 -13.87
C ASN A 79 27.49 13.93 -13.75
N SER A 80 27.55 12.86 -14.54
CA SER A 80 28.72 11.96 -14.55
C SER A 80 30.00 12.71 -14.94
N PHE A 81 29.94 13.66 -15.87
CA PHE A 81 31.11 14.47 -16.22
C PHE A 81 31.67 15.28 -15.04
N PHE A 82 30.81 15.76 -14.15
CA PHE A 82 31.24 16.52 -12.97
C PHE A 82 31.69 15.62 -11.81
N GLU A 83 31.15 14.41 -11.69
CA GLU A 83 31.57 13.43 -10.66
C GLU A 83 33.04 12.98 -10.82
N TYR A 84 33.56 12.91 -12.06
CA TYR A 84 34.95 12.53 -12.32
C TYR A 84 35.96 13.70 -12.24
N ARG A 85 35.50 14.91 -11.92
CA ARG A 85 36.36 16.12 -11.83
C ARG A 85 36.57 16.64 -10.40
N GLY A 86 35.90 16.06 -9.41
CA GLY A 86 36.11 16.35 -7.98
C GLY A 86 37.04 15.34 -7.35
#